data_AF-A0A1L7WU43-F1
#
_entry.id   AF-A0A1L7WU43-F1
#
_cell.length_a   1.000
_cell.length_b   1.000
_cell.length_c   1.000
_cell.angle_alpha   90.00
_cell.angle_beta   90.00
_cell.angle_gamma   90.00
#
_symmetry.space_group_name_H-M   'P 1'
#
loop_
_entity.id
_entity.type
_entity.pdbx_description
1 polymer ?
#
loop_
_entity_poly.entity_id
_entity_poly.type
_entity_poly.pdbx_seq_one_letter_code
_entity_poly.pdbx_strand_id
1 'polypeptide(L)'
;MPEHWEDFSAPWCQRILTNPQAYIPKSPDRSPPPPWDKLCSNRIISLSLNTPRAIRAFQPTMSPISESDKKIGIVSSFPKQTLNLISVGDGMDGWNGVLAGGAVSLMLDITTGIMAMEVLEQESLAWTLELITRFKKAVKTPNVLLVRSWLGSREEGGRKIVIKARLEDGEGTVFADADALYIGQKEKRMDEDVTGKKEKANL
;
A
#
# COMPACT_ATOMS: atom_id res chain seq x y z
N MET A 1 0.68 -13.28 -15.23
CA MET A 1 1.60 -12.84 -16.31
C MET A 1 3.00 -12.77 -15.72
N PRO A 2 4.08 -12.95 -16.50
CA PRO A 2 5.42 -12.74 -15.96
C PRO A 2 5.58 -11.27 -15.53
N GLU A 3 6.06 -11.06 -14.31
CA GLU A 3 6.40 -9.73 -13.79
C GLU A 3 7.73 -9.28 -14.45
N HIS A 4 7.78 -8.02 -14.88
CA HIS A 4 8.93 -7.42 -15.57
C HIS A 4 10.01 -6.96 -14.58
N TRP A 5 10.56 -7.88 -13.78
CA TRP A 5 11.55 -7.56 -12.75
C TRP A 5 12.82 -6.88 -13.31
N GLU A 6 13.12 -7.10 -14.59
CA GLU A 6 14.21 -6.43 -15.32
C GLU A 6 14.09 -4.90 -15.33
N ASP A 7 12.88 -4.36 -15.18
CA ASP A 7 12.64 -2.92 -15.13
C ASP A 7 13.29 -2.27 -13.89
N PHE A 8 13.51 -3.03 -12.81
CA PHE A 8 14.12 -2.53 -11.58
C PHE A 8 15.65 -2.58 -11.58
N SER A 9 16.28 -2.55 -12.76
CA SER A 9 17.74 -2.60 -12.92
C SER A 9 18.48 -1.32 -12.53
N ALA A 10 17.79 -0.19 -12.39
CA ALA A 10 18.41 1.08 -12.02
C ALA A 10 19.09 1.00 -10.62
N PRO A 11 20.27 1.64 -10.42
CA PRO A 11 21.00 1.55 -9.15
C PRO A 11 20.19 1.94 -7.92
N TRP A 12 19.26 2.89 -8.05
CA TRP A 12 18.41 3.31 -6.94
C TRP A 12 17.36 2.26 -6.57
N CYS A 13 16.80 1.53 -7.53
CA CYS A 13 15.92 0.40 -7.26
C CYS A 13 16.69 -0.71 -6.54
N GLN A 14 17.88 -1.05 -7.04
CA GLN A 14 18.71 -2.10 -6.47
C GLN A 14 19.09 -1.81 -5.01
N ARG A 15 19.36 -0.54 -4.64
CA ARG A 15 19.60 -0.16 -3.23
C ARG A 15 18.40 -0.47 -2.32
N ILE A 16 17.18 -0.30 -2.82
CA ILE A 16 15.97 -0.62 -2.06
C ILE A 16 15.81 -2.15 -1.96
N LEU A 17 15.97 -2.87 -3.08
CA LEU A 17 15.81 -4.32 -3.17
C LEU A 17 16.84 -5.11 -2.34
N THR A 18 18.05 -4.58 -2.22
CA THR A 18 19.18 -5.24 -1.53
C THR A 18 19.38 -4.76 -0.10
N ASN A 19 18.50 -3.88 0.42
CA ASN A 19 18.59 -3.40 1.79
C ASN A 19 18.41 -4.57 2.77
N PRO A 20 19.43 -4.92 3.58
CA PRO A 20 19.36 -6.07 4.49
C PRO A 20 18.37 -5.89 5.65
N GLN A 21 17.93 -4.66 5.92
CA GLN A 21 16.91 -4.36 6.93
C GLN A 21 15.49 -4.35 6.33
N ALA A 22 15.38 -4.52 5.02
CA ALA A 22 14.09 -4.55 4.35
C ALA A 22 13.48 -5.95 4.34
N TYR A 23 12.16 -6.02 4.31
CA TYR A 23 11.40 -7.24 4.10
C TYR A 23 10.21 -6.99 3.19
N ILE A 24 9.61 -8.06 2.66
CA ILE A 24 8.39 -7.99 1.85
C ILE A 24 7.19 -8.02 2.81
N PRO A 25 6.42 -6.93 2.95
CA PRO A 25 5.23 -6.91 3.79
C PRO A 25 4.10 -7.74 3.15
N LYS A 26 3.08 -8.08 3.93
CA LYS A 26 1.83 -8.61 3.37
C LYS A 26 1.23 -7.55 2.44
N SER A 27 1.03 -7.91 1.18
CA SER A 27 0.50 -7.04 0.14
C SER A 27 -0.63 -7.73 -0.62
N PRO A 28 -1.43 -7.00 -1.41
CA PRO A 28 -2.41 -7.63 -2.29
C PRO A 28 -1.75 -8.64 -3.23
N ASP A 29 -2.32 -9.84 -3.32
CA ASP A 29 -1.86 -10.87 -4.24
C ASP A 29 -2.10 -10.40 -5.69
N ARG A 30 -1.08 -10.58 -6.53
CA ARG A 30 -1.10 -10.26 -7.96
C ARG A 30 -1.32 -11.49 -8.83
N SER A 31 -1.33 -12.67 -8.23
CA SER A 31 -1.63 -13.92 -8.91
C SER A 31 -3.11 -13.97 -9.27
N PRO A 32 -3.48 -14.49 -10.46
CA PRO A 32 -4.88 -14.71 -10.77
C PRO A 32 -5.46 -15.68 -9.72
N PRO A 33 -6.66 -15.38 -9.16
CA PRO A 33 -7.27 -16.28 -8.20
C PRO A 33 -7.51 -17.64 -8.86
N PRO A 34 -7.42 -18.75 -8.10
CA PRO A 34 -7.67 -20.06 -8.67
C PRO A 34 -9.13 -20.16 -9.14
N PRO A 35 -9.46 -21.03 -10.11
CA PRO A 35 -10.79 -21.08 -10.72
C PRO A 35 -11.96 -21.32 -9.75
N TRP A 36 -11.69 -21.90 -8.58
CA TRP A 36 -12.67 -22.18 -7.54
C TRP A 36 -12.84 -21.05 -6.52
N ASP A 37 -11.99 -20.04 -6.53
CA ASP A 37 -12.13 -18.88 -5.64
C ASP A 37 -13.23 -17.94 -6.15
N LYS A 38 -14.40 -18.06 -5.49
CA LYS A 38 -15.56 -17.21 -5.77
C LYS A 38 -15.44 -15.83 -5.12
N LEU A 39 -14.48 -15.62 -4.20
CA LEU A 39 -14.26 -14.32 -3.57
C LEU A 39 -13.59 -13.39 -4.59
N CYS A 40 -14.27 -12.30 -4.92
CA CYS A 40 -13.78 -11.30 -5.88
C CYS A 40 -12.85 -10.28 -5.20
N SER A 41 -11.93 -10.73 -4.34
CA SER A 41 -11.00 -9.82 -3.66
C SER A 41 -9.83 -9.44 -4.56
N ASN A 42 -9.39 -8.18 -4.50
CA ASN A 42 -8.17 -7.66 -5.16
C ASN A 42 -8.08 -7.82 -6.69
N ARG A 43 -9.18 -8.10 -7.41
CA ARG A 43 -9.18 -8.29 -8.88
C ARG A 43 -8.68 -7.09 -9.68
N ILE A 44 -8.82 -5.89 -9.14
CA ILE A 44 -8.25 -4.69 -9.78
C ILE A 44 -6.73 -4.84 -9.89
N ILE A 45 -6.07 -5.36 -8.86
CA ILE A 45 -4.61 -5.53 -8.84
C ILE A 45 -4.20 -6.80 -9.57
N SER A 46 -4.82 -7.95 -9.26
CA SER A 46 -4.40 -9.25 -9.80
C SER A 46 -4.77 -9.50 -11.26
N LEU A 47 -5.79 -8.81 -11.78
CA LEU A 47 -6.26 -9.01 -13.15
C LEU A 47 -6.19 -7.73 -13.99
N SER A 48 -6.80 -6.64 -13.53
CA SER A 48 -6.93 -5.44 -14.36
C SER A 48 -5.59 -4.71 -14.52
N LEU A 49 -4.79 -4.67 -13.47
CA LEU A 49 -3.52 -3.95 -13.43
C LEU A 49 -2.31 -4.86 -13.65
N ASN A 50 -2.41 -6.17 -13.43
CA ASN A 50 -1.32 -7.10 -13.70
C ASN A 50 -1.22 -7.44 -15.20
N THR A 51 -0.87 -6.45 -16.00
CA THR A 51 -0.69 -6.59 -17.45
C THR A 51 0.58 -5.87 -17.91
N PRO A 52 1.19 -6.28 -19.04
CA PRO A 52 2.36 -5.61 -19.60
C PRO A 52 2.15 -4.13 -19.98
N ARG A 53 0.90 -3.68 -20.06
CA ARG A 53 0.57 -2.27 -20.37
C ARG A 53 0.19 -1.47 -19.13
N ALA A 54 -0.31 -2.09 -18.05
CA ALA A 54 -0.65 -1.40 -16.81
C ALA A 54 0.52 -1.44 -15.82
N ILE A 55 0.41 -2.19 -14.73
CA ILE A 55 1.51 -2.40 -13.78
C ILE A 55 2.31 -3.63 -14.22
N ARG A 56 3.47 -3.38 -14.81
CA ARG A 56 4.39 -4.35 -15.40
C ARG A 56 5.18 -5.14 -14.35
N ALA A 57 5.54 -4.47 -13.27
CA ALA A 57 6.22 -5.04 -12.12
C ALA A 57 5.80 -4.31 -10.84
N PHE A 58 5.63 -5.04 -9.73
CA PHE A 58 5.31 -4.45 -8.43
C PHE A 58 6.07 -5.16 -7.31
N GLN A 59 7.02 -4.47 -6.68
CA GLN A 59 7.76 -4.99 -5.54
C GLN A 59 7.49 -4.13 -4.30
N PRO A 60 6.62 -4.60 -3.39
CA PRO A 60 6.46 -3.96 -2.10
C PRO A 60 7.66 -4.29 -1.22
N THR A 61 8.17 -3.29 -0.52
CA THR A 61 9.19 -3.47 0.51
C THR A 61 8.86 -2.61 1.72
N MET A 62 9.25 -3.07 2.88
CA MET A 62 9.17 -2.32 4.13
C MET A 62 10.57 -2.24 4.71
N SER A 63 10.96 -1.07 5.23
CA SER A 63 12.24 -0.88 5.90
C SER A 63 12.11 0.10 7.07
N PRO A 64 13.08 0.12 8.00
CA PRO A 64 13.17 1.18 9.00
C PRO A 64 13.27 2.57 8.36
N ILE A 65 12.75 3.59 9.03
CA ILE A 65 12.96 4.98 8.65
C ILE A 65 14.42 5.36 8.97
N SER A 66 15.17 5.74 7.94
CA SER A 66 16.58 6.12 8.03
C SER A 66 16.76 7.59 8.40
N GLU A 67 18.00 7.98 8.75
CA GLU A 67 18.35 9.39 8.94
C GLU A 67 18.20 10.22 7.65
N SER A 68 18.42 9.62 6.48
CA SER A 68 18.16 10.29 5.20
C SER A 68 16.68 10.61 4.99
N ASP A 69 15.79 9.74 5.47
CA ASP A 69 14.34 9.96 5.36
C ASP A 69 13.89 11.13 6.24
N LYS A 70 14.45 11.22 7.45
CA LYS A 70 14.19 12.36 8.36
C LYS A 70 14.64 13.68 7.74
N LYS A 71 15.78 13.71 7.04
CA LYS A 71 16.29 14.91 6.34
C LYS A 71 15.36 15.42 5.25
N ILE A 72 14.58 14.54 4.61
CA ILE A 72 13.58 14.92 3.60
C ILE A 72 12.18 15.16 4.19
N GLY A 73 12.09 15.29 5.51
CA GLY A 73 10.86 15.68 6.23
C GLY A 73 9.95 14.51 6.59
N ILE A 74 10.42 13.26 6.53
CA ILE A 74 9.65 12.10 6.98
C ILE A 74 9.74 12.03 8.51
N VAL A 75 8.61 12.34 9.15
CA VAL A 75 8.42 12.26 10.60
C VAL A 75 7.27 11.30 10.87
N SER A 76 7.52 10.30 11.71
CA SER A 76 6.58 9.23 12.03
C SER A 76 6.84 8.74 13.45
N SER A 77 5.78 8.49 14.21
CA SER A 77 5.86 7.79 15.49
C SER A 77 5.99 6.28 15.35
N PHE A 78 5.74 5.75 14.15
CA PHE A 78 5.98 4.35 13.80
C PHE A 78 7.34 4.22 13.06
N PRO A 79 8.25 3.33 13.49
CA PRO A 79 9.65 3.37 13.06
C PRO A 79 9.92 2.80 11.66
N LYS A 80 8.89 2.37 10.92
CA LYS A 80 9.02 1.78 9.58
C LYS A 80 8.27 2.62 8.53
N GLN A 81 8.64 2.38 7.28
CA GLN A 81 8.01 2.92 6.08
C GLN A 81 7.89 1.84 5.01
N THR A 82 6.92 1.97 4.11
CA THR A 82 6.87 1.18 2.89
C THR A 82 7.57 1.91 1.74
N LEU A 83 8.24 1.14 0.89
CA LEU A 83 8.92 1.55 -0.33
C LEU A 83 8.48 0.59 -1.45
N ASN A 84 7.45 0.97 -2.18
CA ASN A 84 6.89 0.15 -3.23
C ASN A 84 7.45 0.58 -4.59
N LEU A 85 8.24 -0.31 -5.21
CA LEU A 85 8.70 -0.14 -6.57
C LEU A 85 7.62 -0.58 -7.53
N ILE A 86 7.27 0.28 -8.49
CA ILE A 86 6.19 0.04 -9.44
C ILE A 86 6.68 0.39 -10.84
N SER A 87 6.73 -0.60 -11.73
CA SER A 87 6.92 -0.35 -13.16
C SER A 87 5.55 -0.20 -13.84
N VAL A 88 5.37 0.91 -14.54
CA VAL A 88 4.14 1.23 -15.27
C VAL A 88 4.38 1.26 -16.78
N GLY A 89 3.44 0.71 -17.53
CA GLY A 89 3.35 0.84 -18.98
C GLY A 89 2.47 2.01 -19.42
N ASP A 90 2.02 1.97 -20.67
CA ASP A 90 1.21 3.01 -21.35
C ASP A 90 -0.31 2.78 -21.23
N GLY A 91 -0.75 1.63 -20.72
CA GLY A 91 -2.15 1.23 -20.59
C GLY A 91 -2.93 1.96 -19.51
N MET A 92 -2.26 2.81 -18.73
CA MET A 92 -2.85 3.66 -17.69
C MET A 92 -2.74 5.15 -18.02
N ASP A 93 -2.47 5.49 -19.27
CA ASP A 93 -2.36 6.87 -19.74
C ASP A 93 -3.72 7.59 -19.70
N GLY A 94 -3.73 8.82 -19.18
CA GLY A 94 -4.87 9.73 -19.24
C GLY A 94 -4.76 10.76 -20.36
N TRP A 95 -3.54 10.94 -20.87
CA TRP A 95 -3.19 11.78 -22.02
C TRP A 95 -1.94 11.18 -22.69
N ASN A 96 -1.64 11.58 -23.93
CA ASN A 96 -0.54 11.04 -24.72
C ASN A 96 0.80 10.92 -23.94
N GLY A 97 1.15 9.69 -23.53
CA GLY A 97 2.38 9.37 -22.78
C GLY A 97 2.40 9.94 -21.37
N VAL A 98 1.25 10.18 -20.75
CA VAL A 98 1.11 10.74 -19.40
C VAL A 98 0.16 9.87 -18.58
N LEU A 99 0.69 9.35 -17.48
CA LEU A 99 -0.06 8.51 -16.54
C LEU A 99 -1.29 9.25 -16.01
N ALA A 100 -2.45 8.61 -16.06
CA ALA A 100 -3.69 9.19 -15.57
C ALA A 100 -3.59 9.51 -14.06
N GLY A 101 -4.16 10.65 -13.65
CA GLY A 101 -4.21 11.03 -12.23
C GLY A 101 -4.92 9.98 -11.36
N GLY A 102 -5.90 9.26 -11.93
CA GLY A 102 -6.56 8.14 -11.26
C GLY A 102 -5.62 6.95 -10.99
N ALA A 103 -4.71 6.66 -11.92
CA ALA A 103 -3.70 5.60 -11.73
C ALA A 103 -2.68 5.99 -10.66
N VAL A 104 -2.27 7.27 -10.62
CA VAL A 104 -1.43 7.81 -9.53
C VAL A 104 -2.12 7.65 -8.17
N SER A 105 -3.38 8.10 -8.04
CA SER A 105 -4.14 7.96 -6.79
C SER A 105 -4.32 6.49 -6.38
N LEU A 106 -4.53 5.59 -7.35
CA LEU A 106 -4.66 4.16 -7.09
C LEU A 106 -3.37 3.56 -6.51
N MET A 107 -2.20 3.91 -7.06
CA MET A 107 -0.92 3.41 -6.53
C MET A 107 -0.62 3.96 -5.14
N LEU A 108 -1.04 5.20 -4.86
CA LEU A 108 -0.98 5.80 -3.53
C LEU A 108 -1.88 5.01 -2.56
N ASP A 109 -3.14 4.76 -2.91
CA ASP A 109 -4.08 4.00 -2.08
C ASP A 109 -3.59 2.58 -1.75
N ILE A 110 -3.08 1.85 -2.75
CA ILE A 110 -2.50 0.50 -2.53
C ILE A 110 -1.37 0.58 -1.50
N THR A 111 -0.48 1.56 -1.65
CA THR A 111 0.72 1.67 -0.82
C THR A 111 0.38 2.12 0.60
N THR A 112 -0.52 3.09 0.74
CA THR A 112 -1.00 3.52 2.05
C THR A 112 -1.80 2.42 2.75
N GLY A 113 -2.51 1.58 2.00
CA GLY A 113 -3.22 0.42 2.54
C GLY A 113 -2.27 -0.62 3.13
N ILE A 114 -1.17 -0.94 2.44
CA ILE A 114 -0.12 -1.84 2.96
C ILE A 114 0.46 -1.29 4.27
N MET A 115 0.74 0.01 4.33
CA MET A 115 1.25 0.66 5.54
C MET A 115 0.21 0.68 6.67
N ALA A 116 -1.06 0.95 6.36
CA ALA A 116 -2.14 0.93 7.34
C ALA A 116 -2.31 -0.45 7.97
N MET A 117 -2.25 -1.52 7.17
CA MET A 117 -2.30 -2.90 7.66
C MET A 117 -1.14 -3.23 8.60
N GLU A 118 0.05 -2.69 8.36
CA GLU A 118 1.16 -2.88 9.31
C GLU A 118 0.93 -2.08 10.60
N VAL A 119 0.58 -0.80 10.51
CA VAL A 119 0.40 0.06 11.70
C VAL A 119 -0.72 -0.46 12.61
N LEU A 120 -1.74 -1.06 12.03
CA LEU A 120 -2.90 -1.63 12.73
C LEU A 120 -2.76 -3.14 13.01
N GLU A 121 -1.51 -3.64 12.98
CA GLU A 121 -1.11 -4.98 13.44
C GLU A 121 -1.75 -6.16 12.70
N GLN A 122 -1.79 -6.13 11.36
CA GLN A 122 -2.08 -7.22 10.39
C GLN A 122 -3.37 -8.06 10.54
N GLU A 123 -4.00 -8.10 11.71
CA GLU A 123 -5.20 -8.87 12.05
C GLU A 123 -6.48 -8.03 12.00
N SER A 124 -6.34 -6.70 11.96
CA SER A 124 -7.48 -5.80 11.78
C SER A 124 -7.66 -5.42 10.32
N LEU A 125 -8.89 -5.55 9.81
CA LEU A 125 -9.25 -4.95 8.53
C LEU A 125 -9.07 -3.42 8.64
N ALA A 126 -8.38 -2.84 7.67
CA ALA A 126 -8.22 -1.39 7.54
C ALA A 126 -8.98 -0.93 6.29
N TRP A 127 -9.83 0.09 6.44
CA TRP A 127 -10.57 0.67 5.31
C TRP A 127 -10.14 2.11 5.08
N THR A 128 -9.89 2.46 3.82
CA THR A 128 -9.69 3.84 3.40
C THR A 128 -11.01 4.61 3.61
N LEU A 129 -10.97 5.65 4.43
CA LEU A 129 -12.09 6.59 4.61
C LEU A 129 -11.94 7.82 3.71
N GLU A 130 -10.70 8.27 3.51
CA GLU A 130 -10.39 9.45 2.70
C GLU A 130 -9.00 9.27 2.08
N LEU A 131 -8.83 9.73 0.85
CA LEU A 131 -7.55 9.86 0.17
C LEU A 131 -7.47 11.23 -0.49
N ILE A 132 -6.57 12.07 0.01
CA ILE A 132 -6.30 13.40 -0.55
C ILE A 132 -5.00 13.33 -1.33
N THR A 133 -5.09 13.24 -2.66
CA THR A 133 -3.93 13.29 -3.56
C THR A 133 -3.63 14.72 -4.01
N ARG A 134 -2.37 15.14 -3.88
CA ARG A 134 -1.86 16.44 -4.33
C ARG A 134 -0.85 16.23 -5.45
N PHE A 135 -1.29 16.46 -6.69
CA PHE A 135 -0.45 16.33 -7.89
C PHE A 135 0.51 17.51 -8.01
N LYS A 136 1.79 17.21 -8.26
CA LYS A 136 2.87 18.21 -8.40
C LYS A 136 3.47 18.25 -9.79
N LYS A 137 3.65 17.09 -10.41
CA LYS A 137 4.25 16.96 -11.75
C LYS A 137 3.60 15.81 -12.51
N ALA A 138 3.54 15.94 -13.82
CA ALA A 138 3.11 14.86 -14.70
C ALA A 138 4.12 13.71 -14.69
N VAL A 139 3.61 12.48 -14.72
CA VAL A 139 4.40 11.25 -14.83
C VAL A 139 4.36 10.80 -16.29
N LYS A 140 5.52 10.72 -16.94
CA LYS A 140 5.63 10.12 -18.28
C LYS A 140 5.56 8.60 -18.19
N THR A 141 5.04 7.95 -19.22
CA THR A 141 4.95 6.50 -19.35
C THR A 141 5.70 6.02 -20.60
N PRO A 142 6.27 4.80 -20.60
CA PRO A 142 6.46 3.91 -19.45
C PRO A 142 7.46 4.49 -18.43
N ASN A 143 7.41 4.04 -17.18
CA ASN A 143 8.31 4.54 -16.13
C ASN A 143 8.42 3.60 -14.93
N VAL A 144 9.47 3.77 -14.14
CA VAL A 144 9.67 3.11 -12.86
C VAL A 144 9.50 4.14 -11.76
N LEU A 145 8.58 3.86 -10.84
CA LEU A 145 8.14 4.78 -9.80
C LEU A 145 8.37 4.17 -8.42
N LEU A 146 8.64 5.03 -7.45
CA LEU A 146 8.67 4.69 -6.04
C LEU A 146 7.46 5.32 -5.36
N VAL A 147 6.64 4.50 -4.71
CA VAL A 147 5.65 4.98 -3.75
C VAL A 147 6.17 4.72 -2.36
N ARG A 148 6.39 5.79 -1.61
CA ARG A 148 6.79 5.73 -0.21
C ARG A 148 5.61 6.05 0.69
N SER A 149 5.43 5.36 1.80
CA SER A 149 4.45 5.77 2.81
C SER A 149 4.87 5.50 4.25
N TRP A 150 4.33 6.28 5.18
CA TRP A 150 4.66 6.26 6.60
C TRP A 150 3.47 6.73 7.45
N LEU A 151 3.48 6.41 8.75
CA LEU A 151 2.46 6.90 9.67
C LEU A 151 2.60 8.42 9.87
N GLY A 152 1.57 9.18 9.52
CA GLY A 152 1.50 10.61 9.76
C GLY A 152 0.99 10.94 11.17
N SER A 153 -0.16 10.37 11.54
CA SER A 153 -0.74 10.56 12.87
C SER A 153 -1.67 9.41 13.24
N ARG A 154 -1.96 9.28 14.53
CA ARG A 154 -2.93 8.34 15.09
C ARG A 154 -3.88 9.10 16.01
N GLU A 155 -5.18 8.81 15.89
CA GLU A 155 -6.20 9.31 16.81
C GLU A 155 -5.96 8.71 18.20
N GLU A 156 -5.84 9.56 19.22
CA GLU A 156 -5.62 9.13 20.60
C GLU A 156 -6.83 8.36 21.12
N GLY A 157 -6.60 7.16 21.66
CA GLY A 157 -7.68 6.25 22.10
C GLY A 157 -8.62 5.79 20.98
N GLY A 158 -8.29 6.10 19.72
CA GLY A 158 -9.14 5.89 18.56
C GLY A 158 -8.69 4.73 17.67
N ARG A 159 -9.44 4.57 16.57
CA ARG A 159 -9.19 3.56 15.53
C ARG A 159 -8.73 4.17 14.21
N LYS A 160 -8.60 5.50 14.17
CA LYS A 160 -8.22 6.21 12.96
C LYS A 160 -6.73 6.49 12.94
N ILE A 161 -6.14 6.31 11.77
CA ILE A 161 -4.76 6.69 11.48
C ILE A 161 -4.72 7.46 10.16
N VAL A 162 -3.82 8.42 10.09
CA VAL A 162 -3.47 9.08 8.83
C VAL A 162 -2.15 8.52 8.36
N ILE A 163 -2.16 7.87 7.20
CA ILE A 163 -0.95 7.47 6.48
C ILE A 163 -0.60 8.56 5.49
N LYS A 164 0.66 8.97 5.47
CA LYS A 164 1.20 9.88 4.46
C LYS A 164 1.91 9.07 3.39
N ALA A 165 1.82 9.52 2.14
CA ALA A 165 2.55 8.92 1.04
C ALA A 165 3.08 9.93 0.03
N ARG A 166 4.04 9.47 -0.75
CA ARG A 166 4.68 10.22 -1.84
C ARG A 166 4.96 9.31 -3.03
N LEU A 167 4.63 9.78 -4.22
CA LEU A 167 5.05 9.19 -5.49
C LEU A 167 6.29 9.95 -5.99
N GLU A 168 7.40 9.25 -6.21
CA GLU A 168 8.70 9.81 -6.60
C GLU A 168 9.44 8.92 -7.63
N ASP A 169 10.52 9.44 -8.21
CA ASP A 169 11.39 8.73 -9.17
C ASP A 169 12.61 8.06 -8.52
N GLY A 170 12.73 8.14 -7.18
CA GLY A 170 13.90 7.64 -6.45
C GLY A 170 15.16 8.51 -6.58
N GLU A 171 15.11 9.60 -7.34
CA GLU A 171 16.23 10.52 -7.65
C GLU A 171 15.93 11.97 -7.22
N GLY A 172 14.77 12.21 -6.61
CA GLY A 172 14.41 13.47 -5.95
C GLY A 172 13.24 14.20 -6.59
N THR A 173 12.68 13.70 -7.69
CA THR A 173 11.45 14.25 -8.25
C THR A 173 10.25 13.70 -7.51
N VAL A 174 9.44 14.62 -6.98
CA VAL A 174 8.13 14.27 -6.40
C VAL A 174 7.03 14.55 -7.42
N PHE A 175 6.26 13.53 -7.77
CA PHE A 175 5.13 13.62 -8.69
C PHE A 175 3.82 13.92 -7.98
N ALA A 176 3.59 13.33 -6.81
CA ALA A 176 2.41 13.57 -5.98
C ALA A 176 2.70 13.27 -4.50
N ASP A 177 2.01 13.96 -3.60
CA ASP A 177 1.89 13.55 -2.19
C ASP A 177 0.45 13.10 -1.92
N ALA A 178 0.25 12.30 -0.87
CA ALA A 178 -1.09 11.99 -0.36
C ALA A 178 -1.16 11.93 1.16
N ASP A 179 -2.33 12.27 1.69
CA ASP A 179 -2.76 11.87 3.03
C ASP A 179 -3.95 10.93 2.89
N ALA A 180 -3.90 9.79 3.58
CA ALA A 180 -4.94 8.77 3.54
C ALA A 180 -5.42 8.47 4.97
N LEU A 181 -6.70 8.72 5.24
CA LEU A 181 -7.33 8.39 6.51
C LEU A 181 -7.82 6.93 6.45
N TYR A 182 -7.33 6.11 7.36
CA TYR A 182 -7.80 4.75 7.55
C TYR A 182 -8.53 4.60 8.87
N ILE A 183 -9.46 3.64 8.92
CA ILE A 183 -10.07 3.17 10.15
C ILE A 183 -9.83 1.66 10.32
N GLY A 184 -9.31 1.27 11.47
CA GLY A 184 -9.16 -0.14 11.86
C GLY A 184 -10.49 -0.74 12.31
N GLN A 185 -10.62 -2.06 12.13
CA GLN A 185 -11.76 -2.83 12.61
C GLN A 185 -11.98 -2.66 14.12
N LYS A 186 -13.23 -2.65 14.55
CA LYS A 186 -13.58 -2.67 15.98
C LYS A 186 -13.28 -4.08 16.51
N GLU A 187 -12.59 -4.20 17.63
CA GLU A 187 -12.50 -5.49 18.33
C GLU A 187 -13.92 -6.05 18.49
N LYS A 188 -14.11 -7.32 18.10
CA LYS A 188 -15.33 -8.03 18.47
C LYS A 188 -15.30 -8.13 19.99
N ARG A 189 -16.27 -7.55 20.69
CA ARG A 189 -16.58 -8.00 22.05
C ARG A 189 -16.85 -9.50 21.93
N MET A 190 -16.04 -10.33 22.59
CA MET A 190 -16.50 -11.66 22.95
C MET A 190 -17.60 -11.40 23.99
N ASP A 191 -18.86 -11.39 23.55
CA ASP A 191 -19.96 -11.38 24.50
C ASP A 191 -19.87 -12.70 25.28
N GLU A 192 -19.78 -12.58 26.61
CA GLU A 192 -19.92 -13.67 27.57
C GLU A 192 -21.33 -14.25 27.45
N ASP A 193 -21.57 -15.07 26.44
CA ASP A 193 -22.86 -15.73 26.22
C ASP A 193 -22.68 -17.26 26.18
N VAL A 194 -21.99 -17.81 27.20
CA VAL A 194 -22.04 -19.23 27.54
C VAL A 194 -21.90 -19.45 29.05
N THR A 195 -22.77 -18.86 29.87
CA THR A 195 -23.10 -19.41 31.20
C THR A 195 -24.56 -19.15 31.52
N GLY A 196 -25.43 -20.14 31.33
CA GLY A 196 -26.83 -19.93 31.72
C GLY A 196 -27.88 -20.99 31.42
N LYS A 197 -27.59 -22.14 30.80
CA LYS A 197 -28.53 -23.27 30.85
C LYS A 197 -28.24 -24.15 32.06
N LYS A 198 -28.77 -23.73 33.22
CA LYS A 198 -29.06 -24.68 34.30
C LYS A 198 -30.23 -25.54 33.85
N GLU A 199 -29.95 -26.79 33.50
CA GLU A 199 -30.94 -27.86 33.57
C GLU A 199 -31.52 -27.87 34.99
N LYS A 200 -32.81 -27.53 35.12
CA LYS A 200 -33.59 -27.92 36.28
C LYS A 200 -34.12 -29.32 35.98
N ALA A 201 -33.45 -30.31 36.55
CA ALA A 201 -34.11 -31.52 37.00
C ALA A 201 -35.09 -31.12 38.12
N ASN A 202 -36.33 -31.60 38.04
CA ASN A 202 -37.03 -32.31 39.12
C ASN A 202 -38.47 -32.64 38.72
N LEU A 203 -38.79 -33.93 38.85
CA LEU A 203 -39.99 -34.52 39.45
C LEU A 203 -41.29 -33.73 39.38
#